data_AF-A0A524J3V9-F1
#
_entry.id   AF-A0A524J3V9-F1
#
_cell.length_a   1.000
_cell.length_b   1.000
_cell.length_c   1.000
_cell.angle_alpha   90.00
_cell.angle_beta   90.00
_cell.angle_gamma   90.00
#
_symmetry.space_group_name_H-M   'P 1'
#
loop_
_entity.id
_entity.type
_entity.pdbx_description
1 polymer ?
#
loop_
_entity_poly.entity_id
_entity_poly.type
_entity_poly.pdbx_seq_one_letter_code
_entity_poly.pdbx_strand_id
1 'polypeptide(L)'
;MNRARIASDKDDRSARRDLALVAVTIVGLSRLLEPPLIWLSAGALLAAMLLGTLQVLHDEGSPSQVWFGVPIESLVLPSVAAVACLGAIRLVPFGLWLVPALALTWLIVGRTLALENRIHRSGGQLSDDERTALLVTILLVAFLGFTGVAAMVPGGLVESVGGLPENDLIILAGGDALVAGLLGYRVASLRVTTVRDALWIAATYALAIAVGAAALRAMEIPRLVGPALLTLAFYLWDAFVGTAPSRRRDPSWIWRIGLLTGLGVLVAAWNLLLRS
;
A
#
# COMPACT_ATOMS: atom_id res chain seq x y z
N MET A 1 -22.35 1.60 -36.24
CA MET A 1 -22.07 0.89 -34.96
C MET A 1 -20.59 0.91 -34.53
N ASN A 2 -19.61 0.88 -35.45
CA ASN A 2 -18.17 0.82 -35.07
C ASN A 2 -17.56 2.15 -34.55
N ARG A 3 -18.02 3.31 -35.04
CA ARG A 3 -17.46 4.63 -34.62
C ARG A 3 -17.78 5.00 -33.16
N ALA A 4 -18.95 4.61 -32.66
CA ALA A 4 -19.35 4.92 -31.28
C ALA A 4 -18.51 4.15 -30.23
N ARG A 5 -18.17 2.87 -30.51
CA ARG A 5 -17.26 2.10 -29.64
C ARG A 5 -15.84 2.65 -29.62
N ILE A 6 -15.34 3.14 -30.76
CA ILE A 6 -13.99 3.72 -30.87
C ILE A 6 -13.88 5.06 -30.14
N ALA A 7 -14.96 5.84 -30.08
CA ALA A 7 -14.99 7.11 -29.34
C ALA A 7 -14.99 6.88 -27.82
N SER A 8 -15.88 6.01 -27.32
CA SER A 8 -15.95 5.68 -25.88
C SER A 8 -14.65 5.08 -25.35
N ASP A 9 -14.01 4.16 -26.08
CA ASP A 9 -12.74 3.55 -25.64
C ASP A 9 -11.53 4.52 -25.65
N LYS A 10 -11.65 5.68 -26.31
CA LYS A 10 -10.66 6.76 -26.25
C LYS A 10 -10.90 7.67 -25.04
N ASP A 11 -12.14 7.98 -24.73
CA ASP A 11 -12.50 8.85 -23.59
C ASP A 11 -12.16 8.16 -22.25
N ASP A 12 -12.47 6.86 -22.13
CA ASP A 12 -12.06 5.99 -21.01
C ASP A 12 -10.54 6.09 -20.73
N ARG A 13 -9.73 5.84 -21.77
CA ARG A 13 -8.27 5.91 -21.68
C ARG A 13 -7.75 7.31 -21.35
N SER A 14 -8.48 8.36 -21.71
CA SER A 14 -8.11 9.73 -21.33
C SER A 14 -8.29 9.95 -19.84
N ALA A 15 -9.43 9.57 -19.27
CA ALA A 15 -9.73 9.80 -17.85
C ALA A 15 -8.70 9.16 -16.91
N ARG A 16 -8.30 7.90 -17.18
CA ARG A 16 -7.21 7.22 -16.44
C ARG A 16 -5.88 7.96 -16.55
N ARG A 17 -5.52 8.40 -17.75
CA ARG A 17 -4.26 9.10 -17.99
C ARG A 17 -4.25 10.44 -17.28
N ASP A 18 -5.38 11.15 -17.30
CA ASP A 18 -5.52 12.47 -16.69
C ASP A 18 -5.42 12.36 -15.16
N LEU A 19 -6.06 11.35 -14.53
CA LEU A 19 -5.88 11.06 -13.11
C LEU A 19 -4.43 10.73 -12.76
N ALA A 20 -3.75 9.89 -13.55
CA ALA A 20 -2.35 9.57 -13.33
C ALA A 20 -1.45 10.82 -13.46
N LEU A 21 -1.74 11.73 -14.40
CA LEU A 21 -1.02 12.99 -14.56
C LEU A 21 -1.23 13.93 -13.37
N VAL A 22 -2.45 14.02 -12.85
CA VAL A 22 -2.75 14.78 -11.62
C VAL A 22 -1.94 14.22 -10.45
N ALA A 23 -1.94 12.89 -10.27
CA ALA A 23 -1.17 12.24 -9.21
C ALA A 23 0.34 12.55 -9.32
N VAL A 24 0.90 12.43 -10.52
CA VAL A 24 2.32 12.74 -10.79
C VAL A 24 2.64 14.21 -10.51
N THR A 25 1.74 15.11 -10.87
CA THR A 25 1.89 16.54 -10.62
C THR A 25 1.93 16.82 -9.12
N ILE A 26 1.00 16.24 -8.35
CA ILE A 26 0.97 16.39 -6.89
C ILE A 26 2.24 15.77 -6.25
N VAL A 27 2.68 14.59 -6.72
CA VAL A 27 3.92 13.93 -6.28
C VAL A 27 5.16 14.78 -6.57
N GLY A 28 5.21 15.45 -7.72
CA GLY A 28 6.30 16.36 -8.06
C GLY A 28 6.30 17.62 -7.20
N LEU A 29 5.14 18.25 -7.02
CA LEU A 29 4.98 19.47 -6.23
C LEU A 29 5.17 19.23 -4.72
N SER A 30 4.84 18.04 -4.21
CA SER A 30 5.03 17.70 -2.80
C SER A 30 6.50 17.74 -2.35
N ARG A 31 7.45 17.68 -3.29
CA ARG A 31 8.90 17.86 -3.01
C ARG A 31 9.23 19.23 -2.42
N LEU A 32 8.36 20.23 -2.66
CA LEU A 32 8.50 21.59 -2.13
C LEU A 32 7.95 21.73 -0.71
N LEU A 33 7.30 20.69 -0.17
CA LEU A 33 6.73 20.69 1.16
C LEU A 33 7.73 20.16 2.18
N GLU A 34 7.67 20.73 3.38
CA GLU A 34 8.42 20.27 4.56
C GLU A 34 7.47 19.57 5.56
N PRO A 35 7.96 18.66 6.41
CA PRO A 35 7.16 18.10 7.50
C PRO A 35 6.65 19.24 8.44
N PRO A 36 5.38 19.22 8.88
CA PRO A 36 4.39 18.14 8.77
C PRO A 36 3.46 18.20 7.54
N LEU A 37 3.55 19.25 6.70
CA LEU A 37 2.61 19.48 5.59
C LEU A 37 2.55 18.33 4.57
N ILE A 38 3.63 17.55 4.49
CA ILE A 38 3.73 16.38 3.60
C ILE A 38 2.71 15.30 3.99
N TRP A 39 2.46 15.10 5.28
CA TRP A 39 1.47 14.12 5.74
C TRP A 39 0.05 14.55 5.38
N LEU A 40 -0.23 15.86 5.45
CA LEU A 40 -1.50 16.41 4.96
C LEU A 40 -1.62 16.24 3.45
N SER A 41 -0.56 16.50 2.69
CA SER A 41 -0.53 16.27 1.24
C SER A 41 -0.71 14.79 0.88
N ALA A 42 -0.08 13.87 1.62
CA ALA A 42 -0.25 12.43 1.46
C ALA A 42 -1.70 11.99 1.73
N GLY A 43 -2.32 12.49 2.82
CA GLY A 43 -3.72 12.22 3.13
C GLY A 43 -4.68 12.80 2.08
N ALA A 44 -4.42 14.03 1.62
CA ALA A 44 -5.21 14.66 0.56
C ALA A 44 -5.06 13.92 -0.79
N LEU A 45 -3.84 13.49 -1.13
CA LEU A 45 -3.59 12.69 -2.33
C LEU A 45 -4.28 11.33 -2.24
N LEU A 46 -4.25 10.68 -1.07
CA LEU A 46 -4.98 9.43 -0.85
C LEU A 46 -6.48 9.62 -1.11
N ALA A 47 -7.09 10.65 -0.51
CA ALA A 47 -8.51 10.96 -0.70
C ALA A 47 -8.85 11.29 -2.16
N ALA A 48 -8.03 12.12 -2.81
CA ALA A 48 -8.18 12.48 -4.22
C ALA A 48 -8.08 11.25 -5.13
N MET A 49 -7.14 10.35 -4.85
CA MET A 49 -6.99 9.11 -5.62
C MET A 49 -8.12 8.13 -5.37
N LEU A 50 -8.64 8.01 -4.15
CA LEU A 50 -9.81 7.16 -3.86
C LEU A 50 -11.02 7.65 -4.65
N LEU A 51 -11.32 8.96 -4.57
CA LEU A 51 -12.44 9.57 -5.27
C LEU A 51 -12.26 9.57 -6.79
N GLY A 52 -11.07 9.90 -7.28
CA GLY A 52 -10.75 9.91 -8.71
C GLY A 52 -10.78 8.51 -9.30
N THR A 53 -10.27 7.50 -8.59
CA THR A 53 -10.33 6.11 -9.04
C THR A 53 -11.78 5.61 -9.07
N LEU A 54 -12.61 6.01 -8.11
CA LEU A 54 -14.03 5.69 -8.09
C LEU A 54 -14.73 6.26 -9.31
N GLN A 55 -14.50 7.54 -9.62
CA GLN A 55 -15.06 8.20 -10.80
C GLN A 55 -14.61 7.51 -12.09
N VAL A 56 -13.31 7.26 -12.23
CA VAL A 56 -12.74 6.59 -13.41
C VAL A 56 -13.31 5.18 -13.59
N LEU A 57 -13.40 4.38 -12.53
CA LEU A 57 -13.97 3.02 -12.62
C LEU A 57 -15.48 3.04 -12.89
N HIS A 58 -16.20 4.04 -12.36
CA HIS A 58 -17.62 4.21 -12.62
C HIS A 58 -17.89 4.56 -14.09
N ASP A 59 -17.13 5.49 -14.64
CA ASP A 59 -17.26 5.95 -16.02
C ASP A 59 -16.83 4.88 -17.03
N GLU A 60 -15.78 4.10 -16.71
CA GLU A 60 -15.26 3.02 -17.57
C GLU A 60 -16.03 1.68 -17.44
N GLY A 61 -17.06 1.64 -16.58
CA GLY A 61 -17.89 0.46 -16.32
C GLY A 61 -18.86 0.15 -17.47
N SER A 62 -19.07 -1.13 -17.78
CA SER A 62 -20.07 -1.50 -18.80
C SER A 62 -21.51 -1.18 -18.35
N PRO A 63 -22.44 -0.85 -19.26
CA PRO A 63 -23.84 -0.55 -18.90
C PRO A 63 -24.54 -1.66 -18.09
N SER A 64 -24.10 -2.91 -18.24
CA SER A 64 -24.58 -4.08 -17.48
C SER A 64 -24.04 -4.15 -16.04
N GLN A 65 -22.98 -3.43 -15.71
CA GLN A 65 -22.34 -3.39 -14.38
C GLN A 65 -22.74 -2.17 -13.55
N VAL A 66 -23.46 -1.19 -14.11
CA VAL A 66 -23.95 0.02 -13.41
C VAL A 66 -24.76 -0.34 -12.16
N TRP A 67 -25.45 -1.49 -12.17
CA TRP A 67 -26.25 -1.99 -11.05
C TRP A 67 -25.43 -2.54 -9.87
N PHE A 68 -24.16 -2.92 -10.08
CA PHE A 68 -23.34 -3.58 -9.06
C PHE A 68 -22.39 -2.63 -8.30
N GLY A 69 -22.30 -1.36 -8.73
CA GLY A 69 -21.43 -0.36 -8.12
C GLY A 69 -19.94 -0.66 -8.26
N VAL A 70 -19.09 0.31 -7.89
CA VAL A 70 -17.63 0.12 -7.86
C VAL A 70 -17.25 -0.45 -6.49
N PRO A 71 -16.63 -1.64 -6.40
CA PRO A 71 -16.16 -2.18 -5.13
C PRO A 71 -15.06 -1.29 -4.54
N ILE A 72 -15.24 -0.86 -3.29
CA ILE A 72 -14.35 0.07 -2.56
C ILE A 72 -12.93 -0.48 -2.50
N GLU A 73 -12.78 -1.80 -2.48
CA GLU A 73 -11.50 -2.48 -2.39
C GLU A 73 -10.61 -2.22 -3.60
N SER A 74 -11.19 -2.04 -4.78
CA SER A 74 -10.44 -1.76 -6.02
C SER A 74 -9.84 -0.35 -6.06
N LEU A 75 -10.30 0.53 -5.16
CA LEU A 75 -9.79 1.91 -5.04
C LEU A 75 -8.47 1.95 -4.26
N VAL A 76 -8.22 0.93 -3.43
CA VAL A 76 -7.16 0.96 -2.43
C VAL A 76 -5.77 0.90 -3.08
N LEU A 77 -5.56 -0.05 -3.99
CA LEU A 77 -4.26 -0.28 -4.62
C LEU A 77 -3.71 0.96 -5.36
N PRO A 78 -4.44 1.60 -6.29
CA PRO A 78 -3.93 2.78 -7.00
C PRO A 78 -3.72 3.98 -6.06
N SER A 79 -4.56 4.12 -5.02
CA SER A 79 -4.43 5.19 -4.05
C SER A 79 -3.19 5.04 -3.18
N VAL A 80 -2.94 3.84 -2.66
CA VAL A 80 -1.73 3.53 -1.89
C VAL A 80 -0.49 3.65 -2.77
N ALA A 81 -0.55 3.24 -4.04
CA ALA A 81 0.57 3.37 -4.97
C ALA A 81 0.98 4.84 -5.21
N ALA A 82 0.01 5.75 -5.35
CA ALA A 82 0.28 7.17 -5.50
C ALA A 82 0.93 7.78 -4.25
N VAL A 83 0.43 7.44 -3.06
CA VAL A 83 1.01 7.90 -1.78
C VAL A 83 2.41 7.31 -1.55
N ALA A 84 2.60 6.03 -1.91
CA ALA A 84 3.91 5.38 -1.86
C ALA A 84 4.92 6.10 -2.76
N CYS A 85 4.52 6.46 -3.98
CA CYS A 85 5.33 7.27 -4.88
C CYS A 85 5.64 8.66 -4.30
N LEU A 86 4.67 9.31 -3.65
CA LEU A 86 4.85 10.60 -2.98
C LEU A 86 5.94 10.55 -1.92
N GLY A 87 5.98 9.50 -1.10
CA GLY A 87 7.06 9.33 -0.12
C GLY A 87 8.40 9.01 -0.80
N ALA A 88 8.40 8.05 -1.72
CA ALA A 88 9.62 7.54 -2.35
C ALA A 88 10.34 8.55 -3.24
N ILE A 89 9.62 9.48 -3.89
CA ILE A 89 10.21 10.54 -4.72
C ILE A 89 11.20 11.42 -3.95
N ARG A 90 11.09 11.45 -2.62
CA ARG A 90 11.99 12.23 -1.76
C ARG A 90 13.39 11.67 -1.68
N LEU A 91 13.58 10.39 -2.03
CA LEU A 91 14.90 9.76 -2.13
C LEU A 91 15.68 10.20 -3.36
N VAL A 92 14.97 10.76 -4.34
CA VAL A 92 15.57 11.16 -5.61
C VAL A 92 16.15 12.56 -5.44
N PRO A 93 17.47 12.76 -5.67
CA PRO A 93 18.07 14.09 -5.58
C PRO A 93 17.44 15.04 -6.60
N PHE A 94 17.33 16.32 -6.24
CA PHE A 94 16.86 17.34 -7.18
C PHE A 94 17.79 17.41 -8.40
N GLY A 95 17.21 17.43 -9.60
CA GLY A 95 17.96 17.48 -10.87
C GLY A 95 17.35 16.58 -11.95
N LEU A 96 18.20 16.14 -12.88
CA LEU A 96 17.78 15.34 -14.04
C LEU A 96 17.11 14.01 -13.67
N TRP A 97 17.42 13.45 -12.50
CA TRP A 97 16.82 12.20 -11.99
C TRP A 97 15.35 12.33 -11.59
N LEU A 98 14.83 13.55 -11.41
CA LEU A 98 13.43 13.76 -11.07
C LEU A 98 12.50 13.36 -12.23
N VAL A 99 12.90 13.64 -13.47
CA VAL A 99 12.11 13.30 -14.67
C VAL A 99 11.86 11.79 -14.79
N PRO A 100 12.88 10.90 -14.76
CA PRO A 100 12.63 9.47 -14.82
C PRO A 100 11.87 8.95 -13.59
N ALA A 101 12.05 9.56 -12.42
CA ALA A 101 11.30 9.18 -11.23
C ALA A 101 9.80 9.52 -11.34
N LEU A 102 9.46 10.70 -11.86
CA LEU A 102 8.07 11.07 -12.14
C LEU A 102 7.46 10.23 -13.27
N ALA A 103 8.24 9.88 -14.29
CA ALA A 103 7.81 8.95 -15.33
C ALA A 103 7.52 7.56 -14.75
N LEU A 104 8.33 7.10 -13.80
CA LEU A 104 8.10 5.84 -13.09
C LEU A 104 6.84 5.91 -12.22
N THR A 105 6.60 7.03 -11.52
CA THR A 105 5.35 7.25 -10.79
C THR A 105 4.14 7.17 -11.71
N TRP A 106 4.18 7.86 -12.87
CA TRP A 106 3.12 7.81 -13.86
C TRP A 106 2.85 6.37 -14.32
N LEU A 107 3.92 5.62 -14.59
CA LEU A 107 3.83 4.22 -15.00
C LEU A 107 3.23 3.34 -13.91
N ILE A 108 3.69 3.46 -12.65
CA ILE A 108 3.19 2.65 -11.52
C ILE A 108 1.70 2.92 -11.30
N VAL A 109 1.31 4.19 -11.17
CA VAL A 109 -0.10 4.58 -10.93
C VAL A 109 -0.98 4.15 -12.11
N GLY A 110 -0.55 4.43 -13.35
CA GLY A 110 -1.26 4.02 -14.55
C GLY A 110 -1.42 2.49 -14.66
N ARG A 111 -0.40 1.72 -14.30
CA ARG A 111 -0.46 0.25 -14.27
C ARG A 111 -1.40 -0.27 -13.19
N THR A 112 -1.41 0.32 -12.00
CA THR A 112 -2.35 -0.07 -10.94
C THR A 112 -3.81 0.20 -11.32
N LEU A 113 -4.09 1.36 -11.93
CA LEU A 113 -5.43 1.70 -12.43
C LEU A 113 -5.87 0.75 -13.55
N ALA A 114 -4.97 0.45 -14.50
CA ALA A 114 -5.27 -0.48 -15.59
C ALA A 114 -5.52 -1.91 -15.09
N LEU A 115 -4.78 -2.36 -14.08
CA LEU A 115 -4.96 -3.67 -13.47
C LEU A 115 -6.32 -3.76 -12.75
N GLU A 116 -6.67 -2.79 -11.93
CA GLU A 116 -7.94 -2.79 -11.19
C GLU A 116 -9.15 -2.66 -12.13
N ASN A 117 -9.08 -1.83 -13.16
CA ASN A 117 -10.14 -1.75 -14.18
C ASN A 117 -10.31 -3.10 -14.90
N ARG A 118 -9.21 -3.79 -15.24
CA ARG A 118 -9.30 -5.12 -15.85
C ARG A 118 -9.98 -6.13 -14.92
N ILE A 119 -9.61 -6.17 -13.65
CA ILE A 119 -10.24 -7.07 -12.65
C ILE A 119 -11.73 -6.74 -12.47
N HIS A 120 -12.08 -5.46 -12.44
CA HIS A 120 -13.45 -4.98 -12.34
C HIS A 120 -14.30 -5.43 -13.55
N ARG A 121 -13.76 -5.28 -14.77
CA ARG A 121 -14.42 -5.73 -16.01
C ARG A 121 -14.59 -7.25 -16.07
N SER A 122 -13.68 -8.01 -15.47
CA SER A 122 -13.77 -9.47 -15.33
C SER A 122 -14.77 -9.93 -14.25
N GLY A 123 -15.48 -9.00 -13.59
CA GLY A 123 -16.47 -9.33 -12.56
C GLY A 123 -15.86 -9.99 -11.31
N GLY A 124 -14.59 -9.73 -11.02
CA GLY A 124 -13.88 -10.31 -9.87
C GLY A 124 -13.39 -11.75 -10.07
N GLN A 125 -13.64 -12.38 -11.23
CA GLN A 125 -13.03 -13.65 -11.57
C GLN A 125 -11.57 -13.42 -12.00
N LEU A 126 -10.64 -13.74 -11.11
CA LEU A 126 -9.21 -13.56 -11.34
C LEU A 126 -8.60 -14.79 -12.04
N SER A 127 -8.07 -14.58 -13.25
CA SER A 127 -7.16 -15.53 -13.90
C SER A 127 -5.84 -15.67 -13.15
N ASP A 128 -5.10 -16.76 -13.34
CA ASP A 128 -3.83 -17.01 -12.65
C ASP A 128 -2.77 -15.92 -12.95
N ASP A 129 -2.75 -15.41 -14.18
CA ASP A 129 -1.88 -14.31 -14.59
C ASP A 129 -2.25 -13.01 -13.87
N GLU A 130 -3.54 -12.71 -13.69
CA GLU A 130 -4.00 -11.53 -12.97
C GLU A 130 -3.72 -11.63 -11.47
N ARG A 131 -3.85 -12.82 -10.87
CA ARG A 131 -3.45 -13.07 -9.48
C ARG A 131 -1.97 -12.79 -9.28
N THR A 132 -1.13 -13.30 -10.18
CA THR A 132 0.31 -13.10 -10.14
C THR A 132 0.67 -11.62 -10.34
N ALA A 133 0.08 -10.97 -11.35
CA ALA A 133 0.29 -9.55 -11.60
C ALA A 133 -0.13 -8.69 -10.41
N LEU A 134 -1.25 -9.04 -9.76
CA LEU A 134 -1.73 -8.35 -8.58
C LEU A 134 -0.80 -8.52 -7.39
N LEU A 135 -0.35 -9.75 -7.10
CA LEU A 135 0.60 -10.00 -6.02
C LEU A 135 1.91 -9.24 -6.23
N VAL A 136 2.50 -9.31 -7.43
CA VAL A 136 3.71 -8.56 -7.77
C VAL A 136 3.49 -7.05 -7.60
N THR A 137 2.34 -6.54 -8.04
CA THR A 137 2.01 -5.11 -7.90
C THR A 137 1.86 -4.72 -6.44
N ILE A 138 1.18 -5.52 -5.62
CA ILE A 138 1.01 -5.27 -4.18
C ILE A 138 2.36 -5.27 -3.46
N LEU A 139 3.25 -6.22 -3.78
CA LEU A 139 4.58 -6.26 -3.18
C LEU A 139 5.43 -5.05 -3.58
N LEU A 140 5.38 -4.65 -4.85
CA LEU A 140 6.07 -3.45 -5.32
C LEU A 140 5.53 -2.20 -4.61
N VAL A 141 4.22 -2.07 -4.49
CA VAL A 141 3.57 -0.93 -3.80
C VAL A 141 3.84 -0.96 -2.30
N ALA A 142 3.88 -2.14 -1.66
CA ALA A 142 4.25 -2.29 -0.26
C ALA A 142 5.69 -1.82 -0.01
N PHE A 143 6.64 -2.29 -0.82
CA PHE A 143 8.03 -1.88 -0.74
C PHE A 143 8.18 -0.36 -0.90
N LEU A 144 7.53 0.20 -1.91
CA LEU A 144 7.54 1.63 -2.16
C LEU A 144 6.85 2.42 -1.03
N GLY A 145 5.78 1.86 -0.46
CA GLY A 145 5.02 2.44 0.63
C GLY A 145 5.84 2.53 1.91
N PHE A 146 6.44 1.42 2.34
CA PHE A 146 7.32 1.39 3.52
C PHE A 146 8.55 2.29 3.33
N THR A 147 9.14 2.26 2.12
CA THR A 147 10.24 3.15 1.76
C THR A 147 9.81 4.62 1.80
N GLY A 148 8.62 4.92 1.30
CA GLY A 148 8.06 6.27 1.27
C GLY A 148 7.74 6.80 2.67
N VAL A 149 7.14 5.97 3.53
CA VAL A 149 6.88 6.28 4.95
C VAL A 149 8.19 6.58 5.66
N ALA A 150 9.20 5.71 5.51
CA ALA A 150 10.53 5.94 6.07
C ALA A 150 11.20 7.23 5.56
N ALA A 151 10.99 7.60 4.29
CA ALA A 151 11.51 8.84 3.71
C ALA A 151 10.77 10.11 4.18
N MET A 152 9.56 9.98 4.71
CA MET A 152 8.78 11.11 5.24
C MET A 152 9.12 11.43 6.69
N VAL A 153 9.59 10.44 7.45
CA VAL A 153 9.99 10.61 8.85
C VAL A 153 11.43 11.10 8.94
N PRO A 154 11.71 12.20 9.68
CA PRO A 154 13.08 12.64 9.94
C PRO A 154 13.91 11.51 10.57
N GLY A 155 15.08 11.21 10.00
CA GLY A 155 15.90 10.09 10.46
C GLY A 155 15.31 8.69 10.21
N GLY A 156 14.15 8.56 9.58
CA GLY A 156 13.51 7.26 9.28
C GLY A 156 14.37 6.38 8.35
N LEU A 157 15.16 7.03 7.49
CA LEU A 157 16.17 6.37 6.68
C LEU A 157 17.60 6.63 7.15
N VAL A 158 17.89 7.38 8.21
CA VAL A 158 19.29 7.61 8.63
C VAL A 158 19.53 6.83 9.93
N GLU A 159 20.73 6.28 10.09
CA GLU A 159 21.21 5.88 11.42
C GLU A 159 21.35 7.16 12.23
N SER A 160 20.29 7.52 12.96
CA SER A 160 20.40 8.57 13.95
C SER A 160 21.26 8.01 15.07
N VAL A 161 22.44 8.59 15.28
CA VAL A 161 23.29 8.28 16.42
C VAL A 161 22.46 8.60 17.68
N GLY A 162 21.93 7.57 18.35
CA GLY A 162 21.01 7.70 19.48
C GLY A 162 19.57 7.21 19.26
N GLY A 163 19.24 6.59 18.11
CA GLY A 163 17.90 6.06 17.85
C GLY A 163 16.89 7.14 17.43
N LEU A 164 15.68 6.73 17.04
CA LEU A 164 14.60 7.69 16.73
C LEU A 164 13.94 8.16 18.02
N PRO A 165 13.53 9.45 18.12
CA PRO A 165 12.64 9.89 19.18
C PRO A 165 11.32 9.12 19.09
N GLU A 166 10.69 8.88 20.24
CA GLU A 166 9.51 8.03 20.36
C GLU A 166 8.37 8.45 19.43
N ASN A 167 8.12 9.76 19.32
CA ASN A 167 7.09 10.30 18.44
C ASN A 167 7.31 9.93 16.96
N ASP A 168 8.55 9.98 16.47
CA ASP A 168 8.88 9.65 15.09
C ASP A 168 8.78 8.15 14.83
N LEU A 169 9.07 7.33 15.85
CA LEU A 169 8.87 5.88 15.79
C LEU A 169 7.38 5.52 15.69
N ILE A 170 6.53 6.20 16.45
CA ILE A 170 5.07 6.01 16.38
C ILE A 170 4.55 6.41 15.00
N ILE A 171 5.02 7.53 14.44
CA ILE A 171 4.63 7.99 13.10
C ILE A 171 5.10 7.00 12.02
N LEU A 172 6.35 6.50 12.11
CA LEU A 172 6.90 5.52 11.19
C LEU A 172 6.09 4.21 11.23
N ALA A 173 5.96 3.62 12.42
CA ALA A 173 5.24 2.36 12.61
C ALA A 173 3.76 2.51 12.24
N GLY A 174 3.14 3.64 12.58
CA GLY A 174 1.76 3.94 12.21
C GLY A 174 1.56 4.09 10.70
N GLY A 175 2.50 4.74 10.00
CA GLY A 175 2.49 4.86 8.54
C GLY A 175 2.64 3.50 7.86
N ASP A 176 3.60 2.67 8.31
CA ASP A 176 3.80 1.33 7.76
C ASP A 176 2.60 0.42 8.04
N ALA A 177 2.03 0.50 9.24
CA ALA A 177 0.81 -0.21 9.60
C ALA A 177 -0.38 0.18 8.72
N LEU A 178 -0.53 1.48 8.42
CA LEU A 178 -1.59 1.97 7.54
C LEU A 178 -1.43 1.43 6.11
N VAL A 179 -0.22 1.52 5.55
CA VAL A 179 0.09 0.95 4.22
C VAL A 179 -0.21 -0.55 4.19
N ALA A 180 0.27 -1.29 5.18
CA ALA A 180 0.06 -2.74 5.28
C ALA A 180 -1.42 -3.10 5.48
N GLY A 181 -2.15 -2.35 6.30
CA GLY A 181 -3.58 -2.56 6.53
C GLY A 181 -4.40 -2.33 5.27
N LEU A 182 -4.13 -1.25 4.52
CA LEU A 182 -4.81 -0.95 3.26
C LEU A 182 -4.52 -2.04 2.21
N LEU A 183 -3.25 -2.39 1.99
CA LEU A 183 -2.89 -3.45 1.05
C LEU A 183 -3.43 -4.82 1.49
N GLY A 184 -3.38 -5.12 2.79
CA GLY A 184 -3.95 -6.32 3.38
C GLY A 184 -5.46 -6.42 3.21
N TYR A 185 -6.18 -5.29 3.31
CA TYR A 185 -7.62 -5.22 3.02
C TYR A 185 -7.92 -5.59 1.57
N ARG A 186 -7.13 -5.08 0.61
CA ARG A 186 -7.27 -5.47 -0.81
C ARG A 186 -7.06 -6.97 -0.99
N VAL A 187 -5.99 -7.54 -0.42
CA VAL A 187 -5.72 -8.98 -0.52
C VAL A 187 -6.84 -9.80 0.14
N ALA A 188 -7.32 -9.38 1.31
CA ALA A 188 -8.36 -10.08 2.04
C ALA A 188 -9.69 -10.08 1.28
N SER A 189 -10.07 -8.97 0.64
CA SER A 189 -11.30 -8.83 -0.14
C SER A 189 -11.45 -9.83 -1.29
N LEU A 190 -10.33 -10.39 -1.76
CA LEU A 190 -10.32 -11.41 -2.80
C LEU A 190 -10.50 -12.83 -2.26
N ARG A 191 -10.38 -13.01 -0.93
CA ARG A 191 -10.44 -14.31 -0.24
C ARG A 191 -11.71 -14.48 0.58
N VAL A 192 -12.27 -13.38 1.09
CA VAL A 192 -13.46 -13.41 1.95
C VAL A 192 -14.57 -12.55 1.36
N THR A 193 -15.81 -12.97 1.57
CA THR A 193 -17.01 -12.30 1.04
C THR A 193 -17.55 -11.20 1.97
N THR A 194 -17.10 -11.18 3.23
CA THR A 194 -17.62 -10.26 4.25
C THR A 194 -16.63 -9.15 4.55
N VAL A 195 -17.07 -7.89 4.49
CA VAL A 195 -16.26 -6.70 4.80
C VAL A 195 -15.66 -6.79 6.20
N ARG A 196 -16.42 -7.26 7.19
CA ARG A 196 -15.94 -7.42 8.58
C ARG A 196 -14.74 -8.36 8.67
N ASP A 197 -14.79 -9.49 7.96
CA ASP A 197 -13.68 -10.46 7.96
C ASP A 197 -12.47 -9.89 7.20
N ALA A 198 -12.71 -9.15 6.12
CA ALA A 198 -11.65 -8.48 5.38
C ALA A 198 -10.96 -7.40 6.23
N LEU A 199 -11.72 -6.61 6.98
CA LEU A 199 -11.21 -5.62 7.92
C LEU A 199 -10.46 -6.27 9.09
N TRP A 200 -10.95 -7.40 9.60
CA TRP A 200 -10.25 -8.15 10.63
C TRP A 200 -8.90 -8.65 10.13
N ILE A 201 -8.86 -9.25 8.93
CA ILE A 201 -7.62 -9.69 8.30
C ILE A 201 -6.69 -8.48 8.06
N ALA A 202 -7.19 -7.36 7.54
CA ALA A 202 -6.43 -6.13 7.34
C ALA A 202 -5.80 -5.61 8.65
N ALA A 203 -6.53 -5.67 9.76
CA ALA A 203 -6.01 -5.30 11.07
C ALA A 203 -4.84 -6.20 11.49
N THR A 204 -4.86 -7.51 11.15
CA THR A 204 -3.72 -8.40 11.41
C THR A 204 -2.49 -8.04 10.59
N TYR A 205 -2.65 -7.61 9.33
CA TYR A 205 -1.53 -7.10 8.52
C TYR A 205 -0.93 -5.84 9.13
N ALA A 206 -1.78 -4.88 9.49
CA ALA A 206 -1.36 -3.63 10.12
C ALA A 206 -0.57 -3.89 11.41
N LEU A 207 -1.09 -4.77 12.28
CA LEU A 207 -0.44 -5.12 13.54
C LEU A 207 0.89 -5.85 13.32
N ALA A 208 0.94 -6.85 12.43
CA ALA A 208 2.16 -7.60 12.16
C ALA A 208 3.28 -6.69 11.64
N ILE A 209 2.95 -5.75 10.75
CA ILE A 209 3.93 -4.80 10.20
C ILE A 209 4.31 -3.73 11.21
N ALA A 210 3.38 -3.23 12.04
CA ALA A 210 3.71 -2.30 13.12
C ALA A 210 4.75 -2.90 14.08
N VAL A 211 4.54 -4.16 14.50
CA VAL A 211 5.46 -4.92 15.35
C VAL A 211 6.78 -5.16 14.63
N GLY A 212 6.73 -5.56 13.35
CA GLY A 212 7.93 -5.74 12.53
C GLY A 212 8.76 -4.46 12.40
N ALA A 213 8.12 -3.31 12.16
CA ALA A 213 8.78 -2.02 12.04
C ALA A 213 9.47 -1.62 13.35
N ALA A 214 8.77 -1.78 14.48
CA ALA A 214 9.34 -1.54 15.80
C ALA A 214 10.54 -2.46 16.09
N ALA A 215 10.45 -3.75 15.74
CA ALA A 215 11.52 -4.73 15.95
C ALA A 215 12.75 -4.46 15.07
N LEU A 216 12.56 -4.17 13.78
CA LEU A 216 13.65 -3.84 12.86
C LEU A 216 14.39 -2.57 13.29
N ARG A 217 13.66 -1.59 13.84
CA ARG A 217 14.29 -0.38 14.38
C ARG A 217 15.08 -0.65 15.66
N ALA A 218 14.66 -1.61 16.48
CA ALA A 218 15.43 -2.03 17.66
C ALA A 218 16.76 -2.71 17.30
N MET A 219 16.86 -3.29 16.11
CA MET A 219 18.06 -3.98 15.62
C MET A 219 19.04 -3.07 14.86
N GLU A 220 18.79 -1.76 14.81
CA GLU A 220 19.61 -0.76 14.09
C GLU A 220 19.95 -1.18 12.64
N ILE A 221 18.99 -1.83 11.97
CA ILE A 221 19.22 -2.42 10.65
C ILE A 221 19.48 -1.33 9.58
N PRO A 222 20.44 -1.54 8.66
CA PRO A 222 20.78 -0.56 7.64
C PRO A 222 19.62 -0.10 6.74
N ARG A 223 19.59 1.22 6.50
CA ARG A 223 18.82 2.01 5.51
C ARG A 223 17.70 1.30 4.70
N LEU A 224 18.06 0.56 3.67
CA LEU A 224 17.11 -0.02 2.70
C LEU A 224 16.70 -1.45 3.05
N VAL A 225 17.41 -2.06 4.00
CA VAL A 225 17.13 -3.42 4.47
C VAL A 225 15.84 -3.44 5.29
N GLY A 226 15.53 -2.36 6.03
CA GLY A 226 14.28 -2.21 6.80
C GLY A 226 13.01 -2.38 5.95
N PRO A 227 12.75 -1.50 4.96
CA PRO A 227 11.59 -1.62 4.08
C PRO A 227 11.55 -2.94 3.30
N ALA A 228 12.70 -3.47 2.89
CA ALA A 228 12.78 -4.77 2.22
C ALA A 228 12.34 -5.92 3.15
N LEU A 229 12.79 -5.92 4.41
CA LEU A 229 12.39 -6.91 5.41
C LEU A 229 10.91 -6.78 5.79
N LEU A 230 10.35 -5.56 5.83
CA LEU A 230 8.90 -5.37 6.03
C LEU A 230 8.09 -5.89 4.84
N THR A 231 8.59 -5.70 3.62
CA THR A 231 7.95 -6.26 2.42
C THR A 231 7.99 -7.79 2.45
N LEU A 232 9.11 -8.37 2.87
CA LEU A 232 9.22 -9.80 3.07
C LEU A 232 8.29 -10.30 4.18
N ALA A 233 8.21 -9.58 5.30
CA ALA A 233 7.29 -9.90 6.39
C ALA A 233 5.83 -9.84 5.92
N PHE A 234 5.46 -8.84 5.12
CA PHE A 234 4.15 -8.72 4.51
C PHE A 234 3.85 -9.90 3.59
N TYR A 235 4.80 -10.27 2.72
CA TYR A 235 4.67 -11.42 1.83
C TYR A 235 4.51 -12.75 2.60
N LEU A 236 5.34 -12.98 3.61
CA LEU A 236 5.29 -14.17 4.44
C LEU A 236 3.98 -14.23 5.24
N TRP A 237 3.51 -13.09 5.74
CA TRP A 237 2.22 -12.99 6.42
C TRP A 237 1.07 -13.30 5.47
N ASP A 238 1.11 -12.79 4.23
CA ASP A 238 0.10 -13.12 3.22
C ASP A 238 0.08 -14.62 2.89
N ALA A 239 1.25 -15.20 2.66
CA ALA A 239 1.39 -16.63 2.43
C ALA A 239 0.83 -17.46 3.60
N PHE A 240 1.09 -17.01 4.84
CA PHE A 240 0.60 -17.66 6.05
C PHE A 240 -0.93 -17.59 6.18
N VAL A 241 -1.53 -16.40 6.04
CA VAL A 241 -2.98 -16.17 6.10
C VAL A 241 -3.71 -16.87 4.95
N GLY A 242 -3.05 -17.02 3.80
CA GLY A 242 -3.55 -17.67 2.59
C GLY A 242 -3.55 -19.19 2.61
N THR A 243 -2.91 -19.84 3.59
CA THR A 243 -2.92 -21.30 3.67
C THR A 243 -4.32 -21.87 3.97
N ALA A 244 -4.65 -22.99 3.33
CA ALA A 244 -6.01 -23.54 3.23
C ALA A 244 -6.73 -23.78 4.58
N PRO A 245 -8.08 -23.66 4.64
CA PRO A 245 -8.87 -23.74 5.87
C PRO A 245 -8.71 -25.03 6.69
N SER A 246 -8.30 -26.13 6.06
CA SER A 246 -8.14 -27.44 6.73
C SER A 246 -7.02 -27.48 7.77
N ARG A 247 -6.01 -26.58 7.70
CA ARG A 247 -4.97 -26.43 8.75
C ARG A 247 -5.36 -25.51 9.90
N ARG A 248 -6.46 -24.76 9.80
CA ARG A 248 -6.87 -23.76 10.82
C ARG A 248 -7.44 -24.38 12.11
N ARG A 249 -7.76 -25.68 12.11
CA ARG A 249 -8.25 -26.43 13.29
C ARG A 249 -7.13 -27.05 14.13
N ASP A 250 -5.88 -26.87 13.75
CA ASP A 250 -4.75 -27.41 14.50
C ASP A 250 -4.44 -26.48 15.70
N PRO A 251 -4.61 -26.92 16.96
CA PRO A 251 -4.36 -26.09 18.14
C PRO A 251 -2.92 -25.56 18.22
N SER A 252 -1.99 -26.26 17.57
CA SER A 252 -0.60 -25.82 17.42
C SER A 252 -0.44 -24.55 16.57
N TRP A 253 -1.39 -24.27 15.67
CA TRP A 253 -1.41 -23.08 14.82
C TRP A 253 -1.86 -21.84 15.58
N ILE A 254 -2.89 -21.95 16.42
CA ILE A 254 -3.34 -20.89 17.33
C ILE A 254 -2.24 -20.57 18.35
N TRP A 255 -1.56 -21.60 18.87
CA TRP A 255 -0.44 -21.43 19.77
C TRP A 255 0.73 -20.66 19.14
N ARG A 256 1.09 -20.95 17.88
CA ARG A 256 2.14 -20.22 17.15
C ARG A 256 1.78 -18.74 16.91
N ILE A 257 0.50 -18.44 16.68
CA ILE A 257 0.02 -17.05 16.55
C ILE A 257 0.14 -16.32 17.89
N GLY A 258 -0.29 -16.96 18.97
CA GLY A 258 -0.13 -16.43 20.33
C GLY A 258 1.34 -16.21 20.68
N LEU A 259 2.23 -17.12 20.28
CA LEU A 259 3.66 -17.03 20.54
C LEU A 259 4.32 -15.90 19.74
N LEU A 260 4.04 -15.77 18.44
CA LEU A 260 4.63 -14.69 17.62
C LEU A 260 4.12 -13.30 18.03
N THR A 261 2.82 -13.19 18.32
CA THR A 261 2.21 -11.95 18.81
C THR A 261 2.74 -11.61 20.21
N GLY A 262 2.82 -12.62 21.08
CA GLY A 262 3.36 -12.49 22.43
C GLY A 262 4.83 -12.10 22.42
N LEU A 263 5.65 -12.69 21.55
CA LEU A 263 7.07 -12.35 21.41
C LEU A 263 7.23 -10.92 20.89
N GLY A 264 6.41 -10.51 19.91
CA GLY A 264 6.40 -9.15 19.38
C GLY A 264 6.01 -8.10 20.43
N VAL A 265 4.96 -8.38 21.21
CA VAL A 265 4.54 -7.51 22.33
C VAL A 265 5.58 -7.48 23.43
N LEU A 266 6.22 -8.61 23.75
CA LEU A 266 7.23 -8.70 24.79
C LEU A 266 8.50 -7.96 24.39
N VAL A 267 8.92 -8.02 23.12
CA VAL A 267 10.02 -7.20 22.59
C VAL A 267 9.67 -5.71 22.62
N ALA A 268 8.44 -5.33 22.25
CA ALA A 268 7.98 -3.93 22.29
C ALA A 268 7.89 -3.39 23.74
N ALA A 269 7.38 -4.19 24.67
CA ALA A 269 7.26 -3.84 26.09
C ALA A 269 8.63 -3.77 26.77
N TRP A 270 9.53 -4.71 26.45
CA TRP A 270 10.92 -4.69 26.92
C TRP A 270 11.66 -3.44 26.45
N ASN A 271 11.40 -2.98 25.21
CA ASN A 271 11.95 -1.75 24.67
C ASN A 271 11.45 -0.49 25.40
N LEU A 272 10.16 -0.43 25.75
CA LEU A 272 9.61 0.68 26.56
C LEU A 272 10.22 0.71 27.97
N LEU A 273 10.45 -0.46 28.57
CA LEU A 273 11.05 -0.60 29.90
C LEU A 273 12.56 -0.31 29.96
N LEU A 274 13.31 -0.53 28.88
CA LEU A 274 14.73 -0.21 28.82
C LEU A 274 15.03 1.28 28.55
N ARG A 275 14.03 2.04 28.11
CA ARG A 275 14.14 3.47 27.80
C ARG A 275 13.60 4.39 28.91
N SER A 276 12.91 3.84 29.91
CA SER A 276 12.47 4.51 31.14
C SER A 276 13.50 4.34 32.26
#